data_AF-A0A4R8SC27-F1
#
_entry.id   AF-A0A4R8SC27-F1
#
_cell.length_a   1.000
_cell.length_b   1.000
_cell.length_c   1.000
_cell.angle_alpha   90.00
_cell.angle_beta   90.00
_cell.angle_gamma   90.00
#
_symmetry.space_group_name_H-M   'P 1'
#
loop_
_entity.id
_entity.type
_entity.pdbx_description
1 polymer ?
#
loop_
_entity_poly.entity_id
_entity_poly.type
_entity_poly.pdbx_seq_one_letter_code
_entity_poly.pdbx_strand_id
1 'polypeptide(L)'
;MFLYKFNIGEGDEKVEHSIALKPFDQIPTGVLRKNRDNAEAGMWSMFEWALTEKDLELFDQMPAKKVDELMTAWQKYANVDVPKS
;
A
#
# COMPACT_ATOMS: atom_id res chain seq x y z
N MET A 1 1.51 -12.87 2.73
CA MET A 1 2.16 -11.56 2.91
C MET A 1 2.56 -11.07 1.53
N PHE A 2 2.19 -9.84 1.18
CA PHE A 2 2.48 -9.25 -0.13
C PHE A 2 3.79 -8.47 -0.05
N LEU A 3 4.73 -8.74 -0.94
CA LEU A 3 6.00 -8.02 -1.04
C LEU A 3 5.95 -7.08 -2.23
N TYR A 4 6.14 -5.78 -1.98
CA TYR A 4 6.20 -4.77 -3.03
C TYR A 4 7.61 -4.20 -3.11
N LYS A 5 8.14 -4.13 -4.33
CA LYS A 5 9.46 -3.57 -4.62
C LYS A 5 9.31 -2.27 -5.39
N PHE A 6 10.11 -1.27 -5.04
CA PHE A 6 10.13 0.02 -5.70
C PHE A 6 11.51 0.64 -5.64
N ASN A 7 11.76 1.60 -6.53
CA ASN A 7 13.04 2.31 -6.58
C ASN A 7 12.86 3.74 -6.08
N ILE A 8 13.77 4.20 -5.23
CA ILE A 8 13.91 5.60 -4.85
C ILE A 8 15.16 6.16 -5.55
N GLY A 9 15.08 7.40 -6.05
CA GLY A 9 16.17 8.08 -6.76
C GLY A 9 15.92 8.30 -8.25
N GLU A 10 16.80 9.08 -8.89
CA GLU A 10 16.77 9.40 -10.32
C GLU A 10 18.07 8.98 -11.01
N GLY A 11 18.00 8.67 -12.31
CA GLY A 11 19.17 8.27 -13.10
C GLY A 11 19.83 6.98 -12.60
N ASP A 12 21.16 7.03 -12.45
CA ASP A 12 22.02 5.91 -12.04
C ASP A 12 22.06 5.69 -10.51
N GLU A 13 21.47 6.58 -9.70
CA GLU A 13 21.44 6.48 -8.23
C GLU A 13 20.16 5.79 -7.70
N LYS A 14 19.47 5.00 -8.54
CA LYS A 14 18.27 4.28 -8.12
C LYS A 14 18.61 3.17 -7.14
N VAL A 15 18.09 3.27 -5.94
CA VAL A 15 18.19 2.23 -4.91
C VAL A 15 16.88 1.45 -4.87
N GLU A 16 16.97 0.12 -4.98
CA GLU A 16 15.81 -0.78 -4.82
C GLU A 16 15.49 -0.93 -3.33
N HIS A 17 14.23 -0.69 -2.99
CA HIS A 17 13.64 -0.92 -1.68
C HIS A 17 12.49 -1.91 -1.79
N SER A 18 12.16 -2.55 -0.67
CA SER A 18 11.02 -3.45 -0.57
C SER A 18 10.31 -3.30 0.75
N ILE A 19 8.99 -3.36 0.71
CA ILE A 19 8.10 -3.33 1.88
C ILE A 19 7.21 -4.57 1.90
N ALA A 20 6.82 -5.02 3.09
CA ALA A 20 5.97 -6.17 3.28
C ALA A 20 4.60 -5.75 3.84
N LEU A 21 3.54 -5.96 3.05
CA LEU A 21 2.17 -5.67 3.45
C LEU A 21 1.47 -6.96 3.89
N LYS A 22 0.67 -6.86 4.96
CA LYS A 22 -0.35 -7.89 5.26
C LYS A 22 -1.27 -8.09 4.05
N PRO A 23 -1.82 -9.29 3.83
CA PRO A 23 -2.73 -9.54 2.70
C PRO A 23 -3.94 -8.59 2.71
N PHE A 24 -4.35 -8.11 1.52
CA PHE A 24 -5.44 -7.13 1.39
C PHE A 24 -6.81 -7.71 1.81
N ASP A 25 -7.05 -9.00 1.52
CA ASP A 25 -8.26 -9.73 1.92
C ASP A 25 -8.39 -9.95 3.44
N GLN A 26 -7.33 -9.65 4.20
CA GLN A 26 -7.30 -9.75 5.67
C GLN A 26 -7.55 -8.42 6.37
N ILE A 27 -7.82 -7.33 5.63
CA ILE A 27 -8.10 -6.03 6.24
C ILE A 27 -9.36 -6.14 7.11
N PRO A 28 -9.29 -5.83 8.42
CA PRO A 28 -10.45 -5.90 9.28
C PRO A 28 -11.51 -4.89 8.85
N THR A 29 -12.77 -5.29 8.83
CA THR A 29 -13.91 -4.38 8.55
C THR A 29 -13.92 -3.17 9.49
N GLY A 30 -13.35 -3.29 10.70
CA GLY A 30 -13.17 -2.17 11.62
C GLY A 30 -12.26 -1.06 11.08
N VAL A 31 -11.22 -1.40 10.30
CA VAL A 31 -10.34 -0.42 9.64
C VAL A 31 -11.11 0.33 8.55
N LEU A 32 -11.91 -0.41 7.76
CA LEU A 32 -12.73 0.16 6.68
C LEU A 32 -13.88 1.04 7.22
N ARG A 33 -14.64 0.55 8.20
CA ARG A 33 -15.84 1.23 8.73
C ARG A 33 -15.52 2.55 9.43
N LYS A 34 -14.35 2.63 10.08
CA LYS A 34 -13.90 3.82 10.82
C LYS A 34 -13.79 5.06 9.93
N ASN A 35 -13.40 4.87 8.67
CA ASN A 35 -13.17 5.93 7.69
C ASN A 35 -14.17 5.87 6.51
N ARG A 36 -15.37 5.29 6.72
CA ARG A 36 -16.37 5.07 5.64
C ARG A 36 -16.85 6.34 4.94
N ASP A 37 -16.65 7.48 5.58
CA ASP A 37 -17.01 8.83 5.15
C ASP A 37 -15.85 9.59 4.51
N ASN A 38 -14.62 9.07 4.57
CA ASN A 38 -13.43 9.67 3.96
C ASN A 38 -12.55 8.57 3.34
N ALA A 39 -12.65 8.42 2.02
CA ALA A 39 -11.93 7.39 1.27
C ALA A 39 -10.40 7.54 1.36
N GLU A 40 -9.90 8.77 1.37
CA GLU A 40 -8.46 9.05 1.49
C GLU A 40 -7.94 8.65 2.87
N ALA A 41 -8.61 9.08 3.94
CA ALA A 41 -8.27 8.64 5.30
C ALA A 41 -8.38 7.11 5.45
N GLY A 42 -9.36 6.49 4.77
CA GLY A 42 -9.51 5.05 4.70
C GLY A 42 -8.31 4.36 4.07
N MET A 43 -7.78 4.91 2.97
CA MET A 43 -6.57 4.42 2.32
C MET A 43 -5.37 4.44 3.26
N TRP A 44 -5.11 5.57 3.92
CA TRP A 44 -3.98 5.69 4.86
C TRP A 44 -4.10 4.73 6.04
N SER A 45 -5.28 4.59 6.64
CA SER A 45 -5.51 3.62 7.72
C SER A 45 -5.31 2.17 7.29
N MET A 46 -5.53 1.82 6.02
CA MET A 46 -5.21 0.49 5.50
C MET A 46 -3.69 0.27 5.46
N PHE A 47 -2.92 1.25 5.01
CA PHE A 47 -1.45 1.18 4.99
C PHE A 47 -0.85 1.12 6.40
N GLU A 48 -1.30 1.98 7.30
CA GLU A 48 -0.88 2.00 8.72
C GLU A 48 -1.13 0.64 9.40
N TRP A 49 -2.23 -0.04 9.07
CA TRP A 49 -2.51 -1.37 9.58
C TRP A 49 -1.64 -2.46 8.93
N ALA A 50 -1.40 -2.34 7.62
CA ALA A 50 -0.77 -3.38 6.82
C ALA A 50 0.76 -3.43 6.95
N LEU A 51 1.39 -2.29 7.22
CA LEU A 51 2.84 -2.11 7.27
C LEU A 51 3.38 -2.12 8.70
N THR A 52 4.68 -2.36 8.82
CA THR A 52 5.41 -2.12 10.07
C THR A 52 5.86 -0.66 10.13
N GLU A 53 6.26 -0.15 11.32
CA GLU A 53 6.79 1.21 11.45
C GLU A 53 7.97 1.47 10.50
N LYS A 54 8.91 0.52 10.42
CA LYS A 54 10.04 0.60 9.49
C LYS A 54 9.61 0.67 8.03
N ASP A 55 8.61 -0.12 7.63
CA ASP A 55 8.15 -0.13 6.25
C ASP A 55 7.27 1.09 5.93
N LEU A 56 6.61 1.69 6.93
CA LEU A 56 5.93 2.98 6.81
C LEU A 56 6.93 4.10 6.51
N GLU A 57 8.05 4.15 7.22
CA GLU A 57 9.11 5.14 6.95
C GLU A 57 9.65 5.06 5.50
N LEU A 58 9.73 3.85 4.94
CA LEU A 58 10.11 3.64 3.54
C LEU A 58 8.97 4.00 2.57
N PHE A 59 7.73 3.72 2.95
CA PHE A 59 6.55 4.07 2.20
C PHE A 59 6.36 5.59 2.11
N ASP A 60 6.68 6.35 3.17
CA ASP A 60 6.64 7.82 3.18
C ASP A 60 7.64 8.46 2.20
N GLN A 61 8.73 7.75 1.89
CA GLN A 61 9.73 8.17 0.90
C GLN A 61 9.35 7.79 -0.53
N MET A 62 8.27 7.02 -0.70
CA MET A 62 7.83 6.55 -2.01
C MET A 62 7.26 7.72 -2.84
N PRO A 63 7.63 7.85 -4.13
CA PRO A 63 7.00 8.84 -5.00
C PRO A 63 5.49 8.63 -5.07
N ALA A 64 4.70 9.71 -4.95
CA ALA A 64 3.23 9.63 -4.93
C ALA A 64 2.64 8.81 -6.09
N LYS A 65 3.23 8.91 -7.30
CA LYS A 65 2.83 8.13 -8.49
C LYS A 65 2.88 6.59 -8.30
N LYS A 66 3.65 6.11 -7.32
CA LYS A 66 3.82 4.67 -7.02
C LYS A 66 2.82 4.15 -5.99
N VAL A 67 2.16 5.03 -5.24
CA VAL A 67 1.16 4.63 -4.23
C VAL A 67 -0.05 3.97 -4.89
N ASP A 68 -0.53 4.51 -6.01
CA ASP A 68 -1.63 3.91 -6.78
C ASP A 68 -1.25 2.55 -7.41
N GLU A 69 -0.01 2.44 -7.89
CA GLU A 69 0.54 1.17 -8.41
C GLU A 69 0.60 0.11 -7.30
N LEU A 70 1.06 0.51 -6.10
CA LEU A 70 1.10 -0.34 -4.92
C LEU A 70 -0.31 -0.82 -4.53
N MET A 71 -1.29 0.08 -4.42
CA MET A 71 -2.67 -0.29 -4.06
C MET A 71 -3.26 -1.31 -5.04
N THR A 72 -3.09 -1.05 -6.34
CA THR A 72 -3.57 -1.95 -7.40
C THR A 72 -2.90 -3.32 -7.32
N ALA A 73 -1.58 -3.36 -7.14
CA ALA A 73 -0.83 -4.60 -7.04
C ALA A 73 -1.21 -5.40 -5.77
N TRP A 74 -1.45 -4.70 -4.67
CA TRP A 74 -1.83 -5.29 -3.39
C TRP A 74 -3.22 -5.96 -3.44
N GLN A 75 -4.21 -5.29 -4.04
CA GLN A 75 -5.55 -5.84 -4.28
C GLN A 75 -5.50 -7.05 -5.21
N LYS A 76 -4.77 -6.94 -6.33
CA LYS A 76 -4.60 -8.03 -7.30
C LYS A 76 -3.96 -9.27 -6.68
N TYR A 77 -2.94 -9.09 -5.82
CA TYR A 77 -2.29 -10.20 -5.12
C TYR A 77 -3.27 -10.99 -4.24
N ALA A 78 -4.25 -10.31 -3.65
CA ALA A 78 -5.27 -10.97 -2.82
C ALA A 78 -6.42 -11.59 -3.62
N ASN A 79 -6.35 -11.60 -4.97
CA ASN A 79 -7.47 -11.97 -5.85
C ASN A 79 -8.76 -11.18 -5.57
N VAL A 80 -8.64 -9.99 -4.99
CA VAL A 80 -9.74 -9.05 -4.86
C VAL A 80 -9.71 -8.20 -6.13
N ASP A 81 -10.25 -8.73 -7.22
CA ASP A 81 -10.45 -7.94 -8.44
C ASP A 81 -11.50 -6.86 -8.13
N VAL A 82 -11.07 -5.60 -8.05
CA VAL A 82 -11.99 -4.47 -8.03
C VAL A 82 -12.69 -4.45 -9.38
N PRO A 83 -14.03 -4.60 -9.46
CA PRO A 83 -14.73 -4.47 -10.73
C PRO A 83 -14.49 -3.04 -11.23
N LYS A 84 -13.87 -2.91 -12.41
CA LYS A 84 -13.81 -1.62 -13.11
C LYS A 84 -15.25 -1.21 -13.40
N SER A 85 -15.69 -0.10 -12.80
CA SER A 85 -16.94 0.59 -13.15
C SER A 85 -16.83 1.21 -14.54
#